data_AF-A0A350IHC4-F1
#
_entry.id   AF-A0A350IHC4-F1
#
_cell.length_a   1.000
_cell.length_b   1.000
_cell.length_c   1.000
_cell.angle_alpha   90.00
_cell.angle_beta   90.00
_cell.angle_gamma   90.00
#
_symmetry.space_group_name_H-M   'P 1'
#
loop_
_entity.id
_entity.type
_entity.pdbx_description
1 polymer ?
#
loop_
_entity_poly.entity_id
_entity_poly.type
_entity_poly.pdbx_seq_one_letter_code
_entity_poly.pdbx_strand_id
1 'polypeptide(L)'
;MIHVDFKQISSRYKRELLENCLPFWLENSQDKEFGGYYSCLNRDGSVYDTDKFIWLQGREVWMFAMLYNNVEKNQEWLDCAIQGAEFLKKYGH
;
A
#
# COMPACT_ATOMS: atom_id res chain seq x y z
N MET A 1 -36.30 -13.01 -3.55
CA MET A 1 -35.18 -12.53 -2.70
C MET A 1 -33.89 -12.94 -3.38
N ILE A 2 -32.95 -12.00 -3.59
CA ILE A 2 -31.60 -12.33 -4.07
C ILE A 2 -30.89 -13.05 -2.92
N HIS A 3 -30.41 -14.27 -3.17
CA HIS A 3 -29.58 -14.99 -2.21
C HIS A 3 -28.15 -14.45 -2.31
N VAL A 4 -27.65 -13.88 -1.22
CA VAL A 4 -26.28 -13.34 -1.15
C VAL A 4 -25.41 -14.33 -0.40
N ASP A 5 -24.39 -14.87 -1.08
CA ASP A 5 -23.36 -15.69 -0.44
C ASP A 5 -22.26 -14.79 0.15
N PHE A 6 -22.35 -14.53 1.45
CA PHE A 6 -21.37 -13.72 2.17
C PHE A 6 -19.96 -14.33 2.19
N LYS A 7 -19.83 -15.67 2.16
CA LYS A 7 -18.51 -16.33 2.15
C LYS A 7 -17.82 -16.12 0.81
N GLN A 8 -18.58 -16.24 -0.28
CA GLN A 8 -18.07 -15.97 -1.63
C GLN A 8 -17.62 -14.52 -1.77
N ILE A 9 -18.43 -13.57 -1.30
CA ILE A 9 -18.09 -12.14 -1.38
C ILE A 9 -16.86 -11.81 -0.53
N SER A 10 -16.80 -12.28 0.71
CA SER A 10 -15.64 -12.08 1.59
C SER A 10 -14.36 -12.64 0.97
N SER A 11 -14.41 -13.87 0.44
CA SER A 11 -13.28 -14.52 -0.23
C SER A 11 -12.82 -13.74 -1.47
N ARG A 12 -13.75 -13.16 -2.23
CA ARG A 12 -13.41 -12.31 -3.38
C ARG A 12 -12.63 -11.08 -2.93
N TYR A 13 -13.13 -10.29 -1.99
CA TYR A 13 -12.44 -9.08 -1.54
C TYR A 13 -11.07 -9.37 -0.90
N LYS A 14 -10.96 -10.48 -0.14
CA LYS A 14 -9.67 -10.90 0.41
C LYS A 14 -8.65 -11.19 -0.68
N ARG A 15 -9.03 -11.95 -1.72
CA ARG A 15 -8.13 -12.26 -2.84
C ARG A 15 -7.78 -11.02 -3.64
N GLU A 16 -8.75 -10.17 -3.99
CA GLU A 16 -8.47 -8.92 -4.70
C GLU A 16 -7.49 -8.02 -3.94
N LEU A 17 -7.65 -7.91 -2.61
CA LEU A 17 -6.71 -7.14 -1.79
C LEU A 17 -5.31 -7.76 -1.80
N LEU A 18 -5.19 -9.04 -1.45
CA LEU A 18 -3.90 -9.69 -1.19
C LEU A 18 -3.15 -10.10 -2.46
N GLU A 19 -3.86 -10.44 -3.52
CA GLU A 19 -3.29 -11.00 -4.75
C GLU A 19 -3.19 -9.96 -5.87
N ASN A 20 -3.92 -8.84 -5.81
CA ASN A 20 -3.90 -7.81 -6.86
C ASN A 20 -3.50 -6.42 -6.30
N CYS A 21 -4.28 -5.86 -5.38
CA CYS A 21 -4.09 -4.47 -4.95
C CYS A 21 -2.77 -4.27 -4.20
N LEU A 22 -2.48 -5.06 -3.16
CA LEU A 22 -1.26 -4.88 -2.37
C LEU A 22 0.02 -5.16 -3.16
N PRO A 23 0.12 -6.24 -3.97
CA PRO A 23 1.30 -6.45 -4.81
C PRO A 23 1.60 -5.27 -5.73
N PHE A 24 0.57 -4.64 -6.32
CA PHE A 24 0.76 -3.47 -7.17
C PHE A 24 1.49 -2.32 -6.46
N TRP A 25 1.05 -1.97 -5.23
CA TRP A 25 1.70 -0.91 -4.46
C TRP A 25 3.10 -1.32 -3.98
N LEU A 26 3.25 -2.54 -3.46
CA LEU A 26 4.55 -3.05 -3.01
C LEU A 26 5.61 -3.03 -4.12
N GLU A 27 5.23 -3.36 -5.35
CA GLU A 27 6.13 -3.41 -6.49
C GLU A 27 6.42 -2.03 -7.09
N ASN A 28 5.39 -1.18 -7.25
CA ASN A 28 5.47 0.00 -8.12
C ASN A 28 5.55 1.34 -7.38
N SER A 29 5.11 1.42 -6.12
CA SER A 29 5.05 2.70 -5.41
C SER A 29 6.36 3.04 -4.70
N GLN A 30 7.11 2.05 -4.20
CA GLN A 30 8.21 2.32 -3.29
C GLN A 30 9.39 3.03 -3.95
N ASP A 31 9.71 4.24 -3.46
CA ASP A 31 10.94 4.93 -3.84
C ASP A 31 12.09 4.44 -2.95
N LYS A 32 12.82 3.45 -3.45
CA LYS A 32 13.95 2.84 -2.73
C LYS A 32 15.20 3.72 -2.69
N GLU A 33 15.26 4.80 -3.48
CA GLU A 33 16.43 5.70 -3.52
C GLU A 33 16.29 6.83 -2.50
N PHE A 34 15.14 7.52 -2.47
CA PHE A 34 14.93 8.67 -1.60
C PHE A 34 13.95 8.42 -0.44
N GLY A 35 13.31 7.26 -0.41
CA GLY A 35 12.29 6.90 0.57
C GLY A 35 10.90 7.43 0.22
N GLY A 36 9.88 6.86 0.88
CA GLY A 36 8.49 7.16 0.61
C GLY A 36 7.98 6.46 -0.65
N TYR A 37 6.96 7.04 -1.27
CA TYR A 37 6.20 6.39 -2.33
C TYR A 37 5.87 7.31 -3.50
N TYR A 38 5.85 6.77 -4.70
CA TYR A 38 5.25 7.35 -5.89
C TYR A 38 3.76 6.99 -5.92
N SER A 39 2.90 8.00 -5.99
CA SER A 39 1.46 7.82 -6.15
C SER A 39 0.96 8.06 -7.57
N CYS A 40 1.79 8.69 -8.41
CA CYS A 40 1.49 9.01 -9.80
C CYS A 40 1.95 7.86 -10.70
N LEU A 41 1.16 6.80 -10.72
CA LEU A 41 1.44 5.56 -11.43
C LEU A 41 0.47 5.39 -12.62
N ASN A 42 1.02 5.02 -13.77
CA ASN A 42 0.23 4.59 -14.91
C ASN A 42 -0.45 3.25 -14.61
N ARG A 43 -1.35 2.83 -15.53
CA ARG A 43 -2.06 1.55 -15.42
C ARG A 43 -1.13 0.34 -15.33
N ASP A 44 0.05 0.42 -15.92
CA ASP A 44 1.07 -0.63 -15.89
C ASP A 44 2.03 -0.52 -14.69
N GLY A 45 1.83 0.46 -13.80
CA GLY A 45 2.70 0.71 -12.65
C GLY A 45 3.87 1.66 -12.93
N SER A 46 4.09 2.09 -14.18
CA SER A 46 5.17 3.04 -14.46
C SER A 46 4.92 4.42 -13.83
N VAL A 47 5.94 4.98 -13.20
CA VAL A 47 5.88 6.31 -12.57
C VAL A 47 5.85 7.39 -13.65
N TYR A 48 4.85 8.27 -13.62
CA TYR A 48 4.76 9.42 -14.55
C TYR A 48 5.02 10.78 -13.89
N ASP A 49 5.02 10.84 -12.54
CA ASP A 49 5.39 12.02 -11.76
C ASP A 49 6.02 11.56 -10.43
N THR A 50 7.07 12.24 -10.00
CA THR A 50 7.86 11.87 -8.81
C THR A 50 7.49 12.65 -7.55
N ASP A 51 6.57 13.62 -7.63
CA ASP A 51 6.16 14.42 -6.49
C ASP A 51 5.55 13.57 -5.35
N LYS A 52 5.91 13.92 -4.11
CA LYS A 52 5.55 13.17 -2.90
C LYS A 52 4.41 13.87 -2.17
N PHE A 53 3.17 13.51 -2.50
CA PHE A 53 1.98 14.05 -1.82
C PHE A 53 1.88 13.53 -0.37
N ILE A 54 2.21 14.38 0.61
CA ILE A 54 2.33 14.01 2.04
C ILE A 54 1.12 13.26 2.58
N TRP A 55 -0.10 13.61 2.16
CA TRP A 55 -1.30 12.87 2.61
C TRP A 55 -1.30 11.41 2.12
N LEU A 56 -0.90 11.16 0.88
CA LEU A 56 -0.83 9.81 0.33
C LEU A 56 0.32 9.02 0.95
N GLN A 57 1.45 9.67 1.25
CA GLN A 57 2.54 9.04 2.01
C GLN A 57 2.04 8.50 3.36
N GLY A 58 1.35 9.34 4.13
CA GLY A 58 0.84 8.94 5.45
C GLY A 58 -0.21 7.83 5.36
N ARG A 59 -1.05 7.84 4.34
CA ARG A 59 -2.05 6.79 4.11
C ARG A 59 -1.43 5.45 3.75
N GLU A 60 -0.37 5.44 2.95
CA GLU A 60 0.31 4.20 2.57
C GLU A 60 1.09 3.59 3.75
N VAL A 61 1.78 4.43 4.55
CA VAL A 61 2.35 4.00 5.85
C VAL A 61 1.27 3.39 6.74
N TRP A 62 0.15 4.10 6.92
CA TRP A 62 -0.95 3.61 7.77
C TRP A 62 -1.51 2.29 7.25
N MET A 63 -1.73 2.16 5.93
CA MET A 63 -2.29 0.97 5.31
C MET A 63 -1.44 -0.26 5.60
N PHE A 64 -0.14 -0.20 5.31
CA PHE A 64 0.76 -1.34 5.51
C PHE A 64 1.00 -1.63 7.00
N ALA A 65 1.13 -0.61 7.85
CA ALA A 65 1.22 -0.80 9.29
C ALA A 65 -0.06 -1.42 9.89
N MET A 66 -1.23 -1.02 9.40
CA MET A 66 -2.52 -1.58 9.82
C MET A 66 -2.63 -3.05 9.41
N LEU A 67 -2.28 -3.38 8.16
CA LEU A 67 -2.27 -4.76 7.67
C LEU A 67 -1.32 -5.66 8.48
N TYR A 68 -0.11 -5.18 8.77
CA TYR A 68 0.86 -5.91 9.61
C TYR A 68 0.33 -6.18 11.03
N ASN A 69 -0.43 -5.25 11.59
CA ASN A 69 -0.91 -5.35 12.95
C ASN A 69 -2.20 -6.15 13.10
N ASN A 70 -3.08 -6.12 12.08
CA ASN A 70 -4.45 -6.63 12.21
C ASN A 70 -4.78 -7.79 11.26
N VAL A 71 -3.96 -8.05 10.24
CA VAL A 71 -4.21 -9.12 9.25
C VAL A 71 -3.17 -10.23 9.37
N GLU A 72 -1.89 -9.92 9.19
CA GLU A 72 -0.81 -10.91 9.22
C GLU A 72 0.53 -10.23 9.53
N LYS A 73 1.41 -10.92 10.27
CA LYS A 73 2.78 -10.46 10.54
C LYS A 73 3.72 -10.67 9.35
N ASN A 74 3.37 -10.08 8.21
CA ASN A 74 4.18 -10.11 6.99
C ASN A 74 5.27 -9.04 7.04
N GLN A 75 6.54 -9.46 6.98
CA GLN A 75 7.69 -8.57 7.12
C GLN A 75 7.79 -7.53 6.00
N GLU A 76 7.41 -7.88 4.77
CA GLU A 76 7.47 -6.96 3.61
C GLU A 76 6.54 -5.76 3.81
N TRP A 77 5.36 -5.97 4.42
CA TRP A 77 4.44 -4.88 4.76
C TRP A 77 5.03 -3.98 5.84
N LEU A 78 5.68 -4.55 6.85
CA LEU A 78 6.32 -3.77 7.90
C LEU A 78 7.47 -2.93 7.33
N ASP A 79 8.32 -3.51 6.50
CA ASP A 79 9.45 -2.81 5.89
C ASP A 79 8.97 -1.67 4.98
N CYS A 80 7.92 -1.92 4.18
CA CYS A 80 7.28 -0.91 3.35
C CYS A 80 6.71 0.26 4.21
N ALA A 81 6.08 -0.04 5.35
CA ALA A 81 5.57 0.98 6.25
C ALA A 81 6.69 1.78 6.94
N ILE A 82 7.76 1.11 7.39
CA ILE A 82 8.88 1.74 8.10
C ILE A 82 9.62 2.73 7.19
N GLN A 83 9.90 2.35 5.94
CA GLN A 83 10.67 3.22 5.05
C GLN A 83 9.91 4.51 4.70
N GLY A 84 8.58 4.45 4.50
CA GLY A 84 7.76 5.64 4.34
C GLY A 84 7.61 6.45 5.63
N ALA A 85 7.56 5.82 6.80
CA ALA A 85 7.52 6.51 8.08
C ALA A 85 8.81 7.30 8.35
N GLU A 86 9.98 6.73 8.05
CA GLU A 86 11.26 7.44 8.17
C GLU A 86 11.37 8.59 7.15
N PHE A 87 10.83 8.42 5.93
CA PHE A 87 10.71 9.52 4.97
C PHE A 87 9.88 10.68 5.55
N LEU A 88 8.68 10.41 6.07
CA LEU A 88 7.81 11.44 6.64
C LEU A 88 8.40 12.11 7.87
N LYS A 89 9.06 11.35 8.74
CA LYS A 89 9.76 11.89 9.92
C LYS A 89 10.87 12.87 9.51
N LYS A 90 11.55 12.61 8.38
CA LYS A 90 12.64 13.46 7.89
C LYS A 90 12.14 14.67 7.12
N TYR A 91 11.09 14.53 6.32
CA TYR A 91 10.70 15.54 5.31
C TYR A 91 9.25 16.06 5.42
N GLY A 92 8.40 15.45 6.23
CA GLY A 92 6.95 15.70 6.27
C GLY A 92 6.49 16.84 7.19
N HIS A 93 7.32 17.88 7.37
CA HIS A 93 7.03 19.05 8.23
C HIS A 93 6.59 20.27 7.43
#